data_AF-K9GKW0-F1
#
_entry.id   AF-K9GKW0-F1
#
_cell.length_a   1.000
_cell.length_b   1.000
_cell.length_c   1.000
_cell.angle_alpha   90.00
_cell.angle_beta   90.00
_cell.angle_gamma   90.00
#
_symmetry.space_group_name_H-M   'P 1'
#
loop_
_entity.id
_entity.type
_entity.pdbx_description
1 polymer ?
#
loop_
_entity_poly.entity_id
_entity_poly.type
_entity_poly.pdbx_seq_one_letter_code
_entity_poly.pdbx_strand_id
1 'polypeptide(L)'
;MTDLLAILIAALGAGALVAPLLLMGRSASALTEPQKTPFLGGSAPRTHAWQRYHARYYSMTLLFIAFEMEMMFMYPWAVVFVEEGMKAMVEMGMFLAILSIGILYGWREGIFKWQ
;
A
#
# COMPACT_ATOMS: atom_id res chain seq x y z
N MET A 1 -1.44 -0.50 28.94
CA MET A 1 -0.81 0.77 29.34
C MET A 1 0.66 0.82 28.93
N THR A 2 1.40 -0.29 29.11
CA THR A 2 2.77 -0.48 28.61
C THR A 2 2.90 -0.30 27.09
N ASP A 3 1.96 -0.83 26.30
CA ASP A 3 2.03 -0.72 24.83
C ASP A 3 1.86 0.72 24.34
N LEU A 4 0.96 1.48 24.98
CA LEU A 4 0.76 2.90 24.68
C LEU A 4 2.00 3.72 25.04
N LEU A 5 2.67 3.40 26.16
CA LEU A 5 3.92 4.04 26.55
C LEU A 5 5.04 3.70 25.56
N ALA A 6 5.14 2.45 25.08
CA ALA A 6 6.12 2.06 24.08
C ALA A 6 5.92 2.81 22.76
N ILE A 7 4.67 2.93 22.28
CA ILE A 7 4.34 3.70 21.07
C ILE A 7 4.70 5.18 21.24
N LEU A 8 4.39 5.76 22.40
CA LEU A 8 4.70 7.16 22.70
C LEU A 8 6.21 7.42 22.71
N ILE A 9 6.99 6.54 23.36
CA ILE A 9 8.46 6.65 23.41
C ILE A 9 9.05 6.50 22.01
N ALA A 10 8.56 5.56 21.20
CA ALA A 10 9.01 5.40 19.81
C ALA A 10 8.71 6.63 18.95
N ALA A 11 7.51 7.20 19.08
CA ALA A 11 7.10 8.40 18.36
C ALA A 11 7.94 9.63 18.78
N LEU A 12 8.17 9.81 20.08
CA LEU A 12 9.01 10.88 20.61
C LEU A 12 10.47 10.70 20.20
N GLY A 13 10.99 9.47 20.22
CA GLY A 13 12.33 9.14 19.76
C GLY A 13 12.51 9.45 18.27
N ALA A 14 11.58 9.03 17.42
CA ALA A 14 11.59 9.37 15.99
C ALA A 14 11.50 10.90 15.78
N GLY A 15 10.63 11.59 16.54
CA GLY A 15 10.51 13.04 16.51
C GLY A 15 11.82 13.75 16.92
N ALA A 16 12.48 13.29 17.97
CA ALA A 16 13.74 13.84 18.45
C ALA A 16 14.90 13.63 17.46
N LEU A 17 14.88 12.53 16.68
CA LEU A 17 15.86 12.28 15.61
C LEU A 17 15.61 13.18 14.39
N VAL A 18 14.34 13.42 14.03
CA VAL A 18 13.96 14.20 12.84
C VAL A 18 14.00 15.72 13.09
N ALA A 19 13.64 16.17 14.28
CA ALA A 19 13.58 17.60 14.64
C ALA A 19 14.88 18.38 14.35
N PRO A 20 16.09 17.94 14.75
CA PRO A 20 17.31 18.67 14.46
C PRO A 20 17.62 18.74 12.96
N LEU A 21 17.28 17.71 12.17
CA LEU A 21 17.45 17.72 10.72
C LEU A 21 16.53 18.75 10.05
N LEU A 22 15.29 18.88 10.54
CA LEU A 22 14.35 19.90 10.05
C LEU A 22 14.77 21.32 10.45
N LEU A 23 15.32 21.50 11.65
CA LEU A 23 15.83 22.79 12.13
C LEU A 23 17.10 23.22 11.38
N MET A 24 18.03 22.30 11.10
CA MET A 24 19.17 22.55 10.22
C MET A 24 18.74 22.82 8.77
N GLY A 25 17.76 22.06 8.26
CA GLY A 25 17.20 22.24 6.91
C GLY A 25 16.47 23.57 6.71
N ARG A 26 16.00 24.23 7.79
CA ARG A 26 15.44 25.60 7.73
C ARG A 26 16.51 26.68 7.54
N SER A 27 17.77 26.38 7.83
CA SER A 27 18.92 27.20 7.46
C SER A 27 19.34 26.98 5.98
N ALA A 28 18.47 26.45 5.12
CA ALA A 28 18.70 26.26 3.70
C ALA A 28 18.58 27.56 2.87
N SER A 29 18.96 28.71 3.43
CA SER A 29 19.13 29.95 2.65
C SER A 29 20.29 29.88 1.64
N ALA A 30 21.11 28.82 1.72
CA ALA A 30 22.29 28.59 0.87
C ALA A 30 22.03 27.72 -0.37
N LEU A 31 20.78 27.30 -0.65
CA LEU A 31 20.51 26.54 -1.87
C LEU A 31 20.63 27.44 -3.11
N THR A 32 21.50 27.04 -4.03
CA THR A 32 21.65 27.67 -5.35
C THR A 32 20.42 27.36 -6.20
N GLU A 33 20.03 28.25 -7.13
CA GLU A 33 18.84 28.06 -8.00
C GLU A 33 18.70 26.65 -8.61
N PRO A 34 19.76 25.97 -9.10
CA PRO A 34 19.64 24.59 -9.59
C PRO A 34 19.21 23.57 -8.54
N GLN A 35 19.59 23.78 -7.26
CA GLN A 35 19.27 22.89 -6.14
C GLN A 35 17.82 23.01 -5.67
N LYS A 36 17.12 24.07 -6.08
CA LYS A 36 15.69 24.27 -5.77
C LYS A 36 14.75 23.60 -6.78
N THR A 37 15.30 23.00 -7.84
CA THR A 37 14.53 22.38 -8.92
C THR A 37 14.66 20.85 -8.92
N PRO A 38 13.63 20.09 -9.36
CA PRO A 38 13.72 18.64 -9.46
C PRO A 38 14.87 18.17 -10.36
N PHE A 39 15.58 17.14 -9.92
CA PHE A 39 16.69 16.58 -10.68
C PHE A 39 16.19 15.74 -11.87
N LEU A 40 16.45 16.20 -13.10
CA LEU A 40 16.08 15.52 -14.36
C LEU A 40 17.31 15.24 -15.25
N GLY A 41 18.42 14.82 -14.63
CA GLY A 41 19.66 14.51 -15.36
C GLY A 41 20.37 15.73 -15.96
N GLY A 42 20.16 16.92 -15.39
CA GLY A 42 20.79 18.18 -15.83
C GLY A 42 19.90 19.05 -16.75
N SER A 43 18.70 18.58 -17.09
CA SER A 43 17.72 19.38 -17.84
C SER A 43 16.71 20.08 -16.92
N ALA A 44 16.20 21.24 -17.34
CA ALA A 44 15.13 21.93 -16.62
C ALA A 44 13.79 21.17 -16.77
N PRO A 45 12.91 21.19 -15.75
CA PRO A 45 11.59 20.58 -15.82
C PRO A 45 10.77 21.08 -17.00
N ARG A 46 10.37 20.14 -17.87
CA ARG A 46 9.51 20.42 -19.03
C ARG A 46 8.02 20.40 -18.71
N THR A 47 7.65 19.72 -17.63
CA THR A 47 6.25 19.48 -17.24
C THR A 47 6.06 19.76 -15.75
N HIS A 48 4.88 20.23 -15.37
CA HIS A 48 4.51 20.41 -13.98
C HIS A 48 4.42 19.05 -13.25
N ALA A 49 4.78 19.00 -11.96
CA ALA A 49 4.78 17.76 -11.17
C ALA A 49 3.40 17.10 -11.05
N TRP A 50 2.32 17.89 -11.14
CA TRP A 50 0.93 17.41 -11.10
C TRP A 50 0.33 17.17 -12.50
N GLN A 51 1.17 16.94 -13.51
CA GLN A 51 0.66 16.52 -14.79
C GLN A 51 -0.04 15.15 -14.67
N ARG A 52 -1.11 14.96 -15.45
CA ARG A 52 -1.83 13.68 -15.50
C ARG A 52 -0.88 12.57 -15.95
N TYR A 53 -0.75 11.56 -15.10
CA TYR A 53 -0.05 10.32 -15.40
C TYR A 53 -1.07 9.20 -15.59
N HIS A 54 -0.92 8.44 -16.68
CA HIS A 54 -1.76 7.28 -16.93
C HIS A 54 -1.21 6.07 -16.15
N ALA A 55 -1.83 5.76 -15.03
CA ALA A 55 -1.53 4.56 -14.26
C ALA A 55 -2.00 3.32 -15.03
N ARG A 56 -1.09 2.63 -15.70
CA ARG A 56 -1.38 1.43 -16.53
C ARG A 56 -1.67 0.17 -15.71
N TYR A 57 -1.45 0.22 -14.40
CA TYR A 57 -1.63 -0.91 -13.46
C TYR A 57 -2.98 -0.90 -12.71
N TYR A 58 -3.92 -0.03 -13.10
CA TYR A 58 -5.19 0.13 -12.37
C TYR A 58 -6.01 -1.17 -12.28
N SER A 59 -6.04 -1.99 -13.34
CA SER A 59 -6.76 -3.26 -13.35
C SER A 59 -6.22 -4.23 -12.30
N MET A 60 -4.89 -4.24 -12.13
CA MET A 60 -4.20 -5.08 -11.15
C MET A 60 -4.47 -4.57 -9.73
N THR A 61 -4.54 -3.25 -9.52
CA THR A 61 -4.92 -2.64 -8.24
C THR A 61 -6.36 -2.96 -7.84
N LEU A 62 -7.31 -2.87 -8.79
CA LEU A 62 -8.72 -3.21 -8.51
C LEU A 62 -8.88 -4.68 -8.15
N LEU A 63 -8.16 -5.58 -8.84
CA LEU A 63 -8.13 -7.00 -8.46
C LEU A 63 -7.54 -7.21 -7.06
N PHE A 64 -6.43 -6.52 -6.74
CA PHE A 64 -5.82 -6.61 -5.42
C PHE A 64 -6.77 -6.17 -4.30
N ILE A 65 -7.50 -5.07 -4.48
CA ILE A 65 -8.50 -4.60 -3.51
C ILE A 65 -9.63 -5.63 -3.35
N ALA A 66 -10.10 -6.22 -4.46
CA ALA A 66 -11.11 -7.27 -4.39
C ALA A 66 -10.61 -8.51 -3.62
N PHE A 67 -9.35 -8.90 -3.83
CA PHE A 67 -8.72 -10.01 -3.13
C PHE A 67 -8.45 -9.71 -1.65
N GLU A 68 -8.05 -8.48 -1.29
CA GLU A 68 -7.82 -8.09 0.10
C GLU A 68 -9.07 -8.27 0.96
N MET A 69 -10.25 -8.01 0.39
CA MET A 69 -11.53 -8.23 1.06
C MET A 69 -11.75 -9.70 1.44
N GLU A 70 -11.15 -10.66 0.72
CA GLU A 70 -11.25 -12.09 1.04
C GLU A 70 -10.60 -12.43 2.38
N MET A 71 -9.46 -11.81 2.68
CA MET A 71 -8.77 -11.99 3.95
C MET A 71 -9.60 -11.50 5.13
N MET A 72 -10.39 -10.43 4.94
CA MET A 72 -11.33 -9.94 5.95
C MET A 72 -12.38 -10.99 6.34
N PHE A 73 -12.78 -11.86 5.40
CA PHE A 73 -13.71 -12.96 5.67
C PHE A 73 -13.01 -14.21 6.25
N MET A 74 -11.74 -14.42 5.95
CA MET A 74 -10.97 -15.55 6.48
C MET A 74 -10.72 -15.44 7.99
N TYR A 75 -10.52 -14.24 8.53
CA TYR A 75 -10.28 -14.05 9.97
C TYR A 75 -11.44 -14.54 10.86
N PRO A 76 -12.71 -14.08 10.68
CA PRO A 76 -13.82 -14.58 11.48
C PRO A 76 -14.12 -16.05 11.21
N TRP A 77 -13.94 -16.52 9.98
CA TRP A 77 -14.08 -17.94 9.66
C TRP A 77 -13.12 -18.81 10.47
N ALA A 78 -11.85 -18.41 10.62
CA ALA A 78 -10.87 -19.17 11.38
C ALA A 78 -11.28 -19.34 12.86
N VAL A 79 -12.02 -18.38 13.41
CA VAL A 79 -12.61 -18.47 14.76
C VAL A 79 -13.78 -19.46 14.76
N VAL A 80 -14.70 -19.34 13.80
CA VAL A 80 -15.89 -20.23 13.68
C VAL A 80 -15.52 -21.68 13.39
N PHE A 81 -14.40 -21.92 12.69
CA PHE A 81 -13.91 -23.26 12.38
C PHE A 81 -13.70 -24.12 13.64
N VAL A 82 -13.36 -23.51 14.78
CA VAL A 82 -13.18 -24.23 16.05
C VAL A 82 -14.48 -24.88 16.52
N GLU A 83 -15.64 -24.26 16.23
CA GLU A 83 -16.95 -24.74 16.67
C GLU A 83 -17.63 -25.63 15.62
N GLU A 84 -17.56 -25.25 14.34
CA GLU A 84 -18.29 -25.93 13.24
C GLU A 84 -17.45 -26.98 12.48
N GLY A 85 -16.13 -26.98 12.65
CA GLY A 85 -15.20 -27.95 12.08
C GLY A 85 -15.35 -28.13 10.56
N MET A 86 -15.75 -29.34 10.13
CA MET A 86 -15.78 -29.73 8.71
C MET A 86 -16.79 -28.93 7.88
N LYS A 87 -17.92 -28.52 8.46
CA LYS A 87 -18.93 -27.74 7.73
C LYS A 87 -18.37 -26.36 7.36
N ALA A 88 -17.77 -25.68 8.33
CA ALA A 88 -17.06 -24.42 8.10
C ALA A 88 -15.92 -24.60 7.07
N MET A 89 -15.21 -25.72 7.07
CA MET A 89 -14.17 -26.01 6.07
C MET A 89 -14.72 -26.02 4.64
N VAL A 90 -15.85 -26.71 4.42
CA VAL A 90 -16.49 -26.81 3.10
C VAL A 90 -17.03 -25.45 2.65
N GLU A 91 -17.64 -24.69 3.55
CA GLU A 91 -18.15 -23.33 3.25
C GLU A 91 -17.02 -22.39 2.82
N MET A 92 -15.89 -22.39 3.54
CA MET A 92 -14.71 -21.59 3.14
C MET A 92 -14.06 -22.11 1.87
N GLY A 93 -13.99 -23.43 1.67
CA GLY A 93 -13.51 -24.01 0.42
C GLY A 93 -14.35 -23.56 -0.78
N MET A 94 -15.67 -23.52 -0.64
CA MET A 94 -16.59 -23.02 -1.66
C MET A 94 -16.37 -21.51 -1.91
N PHE A 95 -16.25 -20.72 -0.85
CA PHE A 95 -15.96 -19.29 -0.95
C PHE A 95 -14.67 -19.00 -1.72
N LEU A 96 -13.57 -19.65 -1.34
CA LEU A 96 -12.27 -19.51 -2.03
C LEU A 96 -12.32 -20.01 -3.48
N ALA A 97 -13.08 -21.07 -3.77
CA ALA A 97 -13.24 -21.56 -5.14
C ALA A 97 -13.93 -20.53 -6.04
N ILE A 98 -15.01 -19.89 -5.56
CA ILE A 98 -15.74 -18.86 -6.31
C ILE A 98 -14.82 -17.66 -6.62
N LEU A 99 -14.02 -17.23 -5.65
CA LEU A 99 -13.09 -16.11 -5.81
C LEU A 99 -11.92 -16.46 -6.73
N SER A 100 -11.39 -17.68 -6.62
CA SER A 100 -10.35 -18.20 -7.51
C SER A 100 -10.79 -18.20 -8.98
N ILE A 101 -12.08 -18.44 -9.25
CA ILE A 101 -12.65 -18.32 -10.60
C ILE A 101 -12.56 -16.88 -11.12
N GLY A 102 -12.80 -15.88 -10.27
CA GLY A 102 -12.64 -14.47 -10.62
C GLY A 102 -11.20 -14.12 -11.02
N ILE A 103 -10.21 -14.63 -10.29
CA ILE A 103 -8.79 -14.47 -10.61
C ILE A 103 -8.43 -15.16 -11.93
N LEU A 104 -8.89 -16.41 -12.12
CA LEU A 104 -8.66 -17.17 -13.35
C LEU A 104 -9.26 -16.47 -14.57
N TYR A 105 -10.47 -15.94 -14.44
CA TYR A 105 -11.12 -15.14 -15.48
C TYR A 105 -10.30 -13.89 -15.81
N GLY A 106 -9.88 -13.16 -14.77
CA GLY A 106 -9.03 -11.99 -14.92
C GLY A 106 -7.72 -12.30 -15.65
N TRP A 107 -7.07 -13.41 -15.32
CA TRP A 107 -5.88 -13.88 -16.01
C TRP A 107 -6.16 -14.13 -17.50
N ARG A 108 -7.25 -14.82 -17.83
CA ARG A 108 -7.66 -15.06 -19.22
C ARG A 108 -7.82 -13.75 -20.01
N GLU A 109 -8.42 -12.73 -19.40
CA GLU A 109 -8.60 -11.40 -19.99
C GLU A 109 -7.29 -10.59 -20.07
N GLY A 110 -6.20 -11.10 -19.51
CA GLY A 110 -4.89 -10.46 -19.62
C GLY A 110 -4.73 -9.23 -18.75
N ILE A 111 -5.48 -9.10 -17.64
CA ILE A 111 -5.38 -7.95 -16.71
C ILE A 111 -3.98 -7.77 -16.09
N PHE A 112 -3.15 -8.82 -16.14
CA PHE A 112 -1.77 -8.80 -15.66
C PHE A 112 -0.76 -8.33 -16.72
N LYS A 113 -1.20 -8.12 -17.97
CA LYS A 113 -0.35 -7.58 -19.02
C LYS A 113 -0.25 -6.07 -18.86
N TRP A 114 0.97 -5.58 -18.74
CA TRP A 114 1.27 -4.16 -18.68
C TRP A 114 1.07 -3.57 -20.07
N GLN A 115 0.14 -2.61 -20.20
CA GLN A 115 -0.05 -1.82 -21.42
C GLN A 115 0.73 -0.53 -21.39
#